data_AF-A0A0L8I4A8-F1
#
_entry.id   AF-A0A0L8I4A8-F1
#
_cell.length_a   1.000
_cell.length_b   1.000
_cell.length_c   1.000
_cell.angle_alpha   90.00
_cell.angle_beta   90.00
_cell.angle_gamma   90.00
#
_symmetry.space_group_name_H-M   'P 1'
#
loop_
_entity.id
_entity.type
_entity.pdbx_description
1 polymer ?
#
loop_
_entity_poly.entity_id
_entity_poly.type
_entity_poly.pdbx_seq_one_letter_code
_entity_poly.pdbx_strand_id
1 'polypeptide(L)' 'MNLPEFYFMTEINLEWNDERLRWKPEDYNGLEKVRIPCEKIWLPDIVLYN' A
#
# COMPACT_ATOMS: atom_id res chain seq x y z
N MET A 1 -12.21 -35.96 1.45
CA MET A 1 -12.85 -35.44 0.24
C MET A 1 -12.21 -34.08 -0.01
N ASN A 2 -11.29 -33.97 -0.96
CA ASN A 2 -10.58 -32.71 -1.21
C ASN A 2 -11.54 -31.79 -1.97
N LEU A 3 -11.89 -30.66 -1.37
CA LEU A 3 -12.61 -29.59 -2.06
C LEU A 3 -11.69 -29.02 -3.14
N PRO A 4 -12.22 -28.59 -4.31
CA PRO A 4 -11.41 -27.94 -5.32
C PRO A 4 -10.86 -26.62 -4.78
N GLU A 5 -9.54 -26.44 -4.90
CA GLU A 5 -8.89 -25.16 -4.64
C GLU A 5 -9.30 -24.17 -5.74
N PHE A 6 -9.95 -23.07 -5.35
CA PHE A 6 -10.31 -22.00 -6.28
C PHE A 6 -9.19 -20.96 -6.32
N TYR A 7 -8.63 -20.74 -7.51
CA TYR A 7 -7.61 -19.72 -7.76
C TYR A 7 -8.29 -18.48 -8.35
N PHE A 8 -8.13 -17.34 -7.69
CA PHE A 8 -8.60 -16.05 -8.19
C PHE A 8 -7.40 -15.13 -8.47
N MET A 9 -7.33 -14.61 -9.69
CA MET A 9 -6.42 -13.54 -10.05
C MET A 9 -7.17 -12.21 -9.85
N THR A 10 -6.78 -11.42 -8.86
CA THR A 10 -7.40 -10.12 -8.57
C THR A 10 -6.33 -9.05 -8.37
N GLU A 11 -6.69 -7.82 -8.70
CA GLU A 11 -5.90 -6.64 -8.38
C GLU A 11 -6.36 -6.07 -7.04
N ILE A 12 -5.43 -5.86 -6.11
CA ILE A 12 -5.72 -5.31 -4.79
C ILE A 12 -5.19 -3.88 -4.74
N ASN A 13 -6.09 -2.92 -4.50
CA ASN A 13 -5.74 -1.52 -4.26
C ASN A 13 -5.73 -1.25 -2.75
N LEU A 14 -4.63 -0.69 -2.25
CA LEU A 14 -4.39 -0.49 -0.83
C LEU A 14 -4.15 0.98 -0.53
N GLU A 15 -4.75 1.47 0.55
CA GLU A 15 -4.57 2.83 1.04
C GLU A 15 -4.37 2.81 2.56
N TRP A 16 -3.33 3.47 3.03
CA TRP A 16 -3.06 3.69 4.45
C TRP A 16 -2.37 5.04 4.66
N ASN A 17 -2.44 5.55 5.89
CA ASN A 17 -1.77 6.80 6.28
C ASN A 17 -0.50 6.47 7.09
N ASP A 18 0.68 6.80 6.55
CA ASP A 18 1.95 6.70 7.27
C ASP A 18 2.35 8.07 7.83
N GLU A 19 2.36 8.21 9.15
CA GLU A 19 2.71 9.47 9.81
C GLU A 19 4.18 9.87 9.60
N ARG A 20 5.06 8.91 9.28
CA ARG A 20 6.48 9.16 9.00
C ARG A 20 6.72 9.80 7.64
N LEU A 21 5.73 9.72 6.75
CA LEU A 21 5.79 10.30 5.40
C LEU A 21 5.04 11.64 5.32
N ARG A 22 4.88 12.36 6.44
CA ARG A 22 4.27 13.70 6.45
C ARG A 22 5.32 14.76 6.20
N TRP A 23 4.99 15.75 5.36
CA TRP A 23 5.76 16.97 5.17
C TRP A 23 4.83 18.16 4.96
N LYS A 24 5.35 19.38 5.10
CA LYS A 24 4.66 20.62 4.72
C LYS A 24 5.01 20.93 3.25
N PRO A 25 4.04 21.02 2.33
CA PRO A 25 4.33 21.29 0.93
C PRO A 25 5.11 22.59 0.70
N GLU A 26 4.92 23.60 1.55
CA GLU A 26 5.56 24.92 1.45
C GLU A 26 7.08 24.84 1.63
N ASP A 27 7.56 23.86 2.39
CA ASP A 27 9.00 23.61 2.58
C ASP A 27 9.65 22.98 1.34
N TYR A 28 8.84 22.52 0.37
CA TYR A 28 9.27 21.79 -0.83
C TYR A 28 8.61 22.33 -2.11
N ASN A 29 8.55 23.66 -2.29
CA ASN A 29 8.02 24.34 -3.48
C ASN A 29 6.57 23.93 -3.86
N GLY A 30 5.73 23.63 -2.87
CA GLY A 30 4.35 23.21 -3.08
C GLY A 30 4.21 21.76 -3.56
N LEU A 31 5.20 20.89 -3.32
CA LEU A 31 5.12 19.48 -3.67
C LEU A 31 4.07 18.77 -2.78
N GLU A 32 2.91 18.45 -3.35
CA GLU A 32 1.83 17.77 -2.61
C GLU A 32 1.88 16.25 -2.69
N LYS A 33 2.44 15.69 -3.78
CA LYS A 33 2.46 14.25 -4.04
C LYS A 33 3.75 13.82 -4.71
N VAL A 34 4.24 12.64 -4.33
CA VAL A 34 5.38 11.97 -4.94
C VAL A 34 5.08 10.49 -5.11
N ARG A 35 5.64 9.87 -6.16
CA ARG A 35 5.60 8.42 -6.34
C ARG A 35 6.90 7.82 -5.85
N ILE A 36 6.81 6.86 -4.93
CA ILE A 36 7.96 6.18 -4.33
C ILE A 36 7.77 4.67 -4.56
N PRO A 37 8.82 3.92 -4.95
CA PRO A 37 8.76 2.46 -5.01
C PRO A 37 8.35 1.86 -3.65
N CYS A 38 7.47 0.86 -3.66
CA CYS A 38 6.90 0.30 -2.44
C CYS A 38 7.96 -0.37 -1.54
N GLU A 39 9.07 -0.84 -2.11
CA GLU A 39 10.18 -1.46 -1.36
C GLU A 39 10.98 -0.47 -0.51
N LYS A 40 10.69 0.83 -0.62
CA LYS A 40 11.38 1.91 0.10
C LYS A 40 10.62 2.43 1.31
N ILE A 41 9.37 2.01 1.48
CA ILE A 41 8.50 2.49 2.56
C ILE A 41 7.97 1.30 3.36
N TRP A 42 7.47 1.60 4.56
CA TRP A 42 6.75 0.60 5.32
C TRP A 42 5.40 0.32 4.64
N LEU A 43 5.05 -0.96 4.51
CA LEU A 43 3.77 -1.44 4.01
C LEU A 43 3.08 -2.21 5.14
N PRO A 44 1.75 -2.12 5.28
CA PRO A 44 1.04 -2.99 6.22
C PRO A 44 1.11 -4.45 5.78
N ASP A 45 1.27 -5.36 6.74
CA ASP A 45 1.16 -6.80 6.49
C ASP A 45 -0.30 -7.17 6.20
N ILE A 46 -0.55 -7.85 5.08
CA ILE A 46 -1.89 -8.24 4.65
C ILE A 46 -1.98 -9.76 4.62
N VAL A 47 -2.98 -10.28 5.33
CA VAL A 47 -3.26 -11.72 5.41
C VAL A 47 -4.69 -11.96 4.96
N LEU A 48 -4.88 -12.93 4.05
CA LEU A 48 -6.20 -13.41 3.66
C LEU A 48 -6.64 -14.50 4.64
N TYR A 49 -7.77 -14.28 5.31
CA TYR A 49 -8.43 -15.30 6.14
C TYR A 49 -9.75 -15.72 5.49
N ASN A 50 -10.10 -17.00 5.63
CA ASN A 50 -11.32 -17.63 5.11
C ASN A 50 -12.49 -17.49 6.07
#